data_AF-A0A850DI01-F1
#
_entry.id   AF-A0A850DI01-F1
#
_cell.length_a   1.000
_cell.length_b   1.000
_cell.length_c   1.000
_cell.angle_alpha   90.00
_cell.angle_beta   90.00
_cell.angle_gamma   90.00
#
_symmetry.space_group_name_H-M   'P 1'
#
loop_
_entity.id
_entity.type
_entity.pdbx_description
1 polymer ?
#
loop_
_entity_poly.entity_id
_entity_poly.type
_entity_poly.pdbx_seq_one_letter_code
_entity_poly.pdbx_strand_id
1 'polypeptide(L)'
;MAQSSLRGVCGRAAAVAVALLGAGVIAGCGGSDSAGGGASSSAAAPSSASANRLNTPEAGRKLCDALRSRRSQWETQSQTRNRIDFNLMAQRWAADIGGLGSGNVDIVRDRSVADTLTAAQCPDVRSDAVHSLGTSDLASALVGR
;
A
#
# COMPACT_ATOMS: atom_id res chain seq x y z
N MET A 1 39.20 -15.68 4.47
CA MET A 1 39.31 -14.46 5.31
C MET A 1 39.06 -13.29 4.37
N ALA A 2 38.11 -12.37 4.49
CA ALA A 2 37.03 -12.10 5.43
C ALA A 2 36.01 -11.26 4.61
N GLN A 3 34.71 -11.54 4.74
CA GLN A 3 33.68 -10.59 4.27
C GLN A 3 33.44 -9.62 5.43
N SER A 4 34.16 -8.49 5.41
CA SER A 4 33.91 -7.38 6.32
C SER A 4 32.59 -6.72 5.95
N SER A 5 31.72 -6.65 6.95
CA SER A 5 30.54 -5.79 7.03
C SER A 5 30.92 -4.33 6.70
N LEU A 6 29.99 -3.44 6.37
CA LEU A 6 29.29 -2.58 7.32
C LEU A 6 28.34 -1.73 6.45
N ARG A 7 27.03 -1.75 6.71
CA ARG A 7 26.34 -0.86 7.66
C ARG A 7 26.49 0.62 7.35
N GLY A 8 25.35 1.30 7.38
CA GLY A 8 25.27 2.73 7.67
C GLY A 8 24.55 3.45 6.54
N VAL A 9 23.23 3.67 6.60
CA VAL A 9 22.53 4.65 7.47
C VAL A 9 22.98 6.08 7.21
N CYS A 10 21.99 6.96 7.18
CA CYS A 10 22.03 8.42 7.03
C CYS A 10 22.25 8.86 5.58
N GLY A 11 21.34 9.55 4.92
CA GLY A 11 20.31 10.45 5.42
C GLY A 11 20.66 11.88 5.02
N ARG A 12 19.63 12.54 4.47
CA ARG A 12 19.45 14.00 4.35
C ARG A 12 20.09 14.73 3.16
N ALA A 13 19.24 15.64 2.69
CA ALA A 13 19.54 16.99 2.19
C ALA A 13 19.95 17.12 0.71
N ALA A 14 18.96 17.58 -0.06
CA ALA A 14 19.01 18.81 -0.84
C ALA A 14 20.36 19.24 -1.45
N ALA A 15 20.44 19.25 -2.77
CA ALA A 15 21.18 20.25 -3.51
C ALA A 15 20.56 20.47 -4.90
N VAL A 16 19.96 21.64 -5.08
CA VAL A 16 19.75 22.27 -6.40
C VAL A 16 21.03 23.08 -6.69
N ALA A 17 21.69 22.81 -7.82
CA ALA A 17 22.47 23.75 -8.64
C ALA A 17 23.22 22.93 -9.71
N VAL A 18 22.77 22.95 -10.97
CA VAL A 18 23.19 23.89 -12.04
C VAL A 18 24.65 23.69 -12.48
N ALA A 19 24.73 23.00 -13.64
CA ALA A 19 25.61 23.19 -14.79
C ALA A 19 27.12 23.40 -14.59
N LEU A 20 27.91 22.54 -15.24
CA LEU A 20 29.11 22.93 -16.01
C LEU A 20 29.40 21.84 -17.06
N LEU A 21 29.72 22.29 -18.28
CA LEU A 21 30.03 21.48 -19.46
C LEU A 21 31.25 20.57 -19.23
N GLY A 22 31.13 19.31 -19.64
CA GLY A 22 32.26 18.38 -19.72
C GLY A 22 31.90 17.20 -20.64
N ALA A 23 32.44 17.21 -21.85
CA ALA A 23 32.41 16.05 -22.73
C ALA A 23 33.27 14.93 -22.11
N GLY A 24 32.65 13.78 -21.84
CA GLY A 24 33.32 12.58 -21.36
C GLY A 24 32.61 11.35 -21.91
N VAL A 25 33.19 10.74 -22.94
CA VAL A 25 32.82 9.42 -23.45
C VAL A 25 33.29 8.35 -22.47
N ILE A 26 32.41 7.42 -22.10
CA ILE A 26 32.83 6.08 -21.68
C ILE A 26 31.97 5.06 -22.43
N ALA A 27 32.65 4.32 -23.29
CA ALA A 27 32.18 3.09 -23.90
C ALA A 27 32.08 1.99 -22.83
N GLY A 28 31.06 1.14 -22.97
CA GLY A 28 30.87 -0.07 -22.16
C GLY A 28 29.66 -0.85 -22.66
N CYS A 29 29.91 -1.73 -23.62
CA CYS A 29 28.96 -2.54 -24.39
C CYS A 29 28.80 -3.95 -23.80
N GLY A 30 27.67 -4.61 -24.09
CA GLY A 30 27.55 -6.07 -24.17
C GLY A 30 26.26 -6.60 -23.55
N GLY A 31 25.29 -7.15 -24.28
CA GLY A 31 25.26 -7.53 -25.70
C GLY A 31 23.84 -7.87 -26.18
N SER A 32 23.73 -7.88 -27.50
CA SER A 32 22.54 -7.81 -28.34
C SER A 32 21.69 -9.08 -28.46
N ASP A 33 20.38 -8.83 -28.59
CA ASP A 33 19.38 -9.35 -29.54
C ASP A 33 19.40 -10.83 -29.98
N SER A 34 18.23 -11.47 -29.88
CA SER A 34 17.76 -12.41 -30.91
C SER A 34 16.24 -12.36 -31.08
N ALA A 35 15.91 -11.95 -32.30
CA ALA A 35 14.69 -12.06 -33.09
C ALA A 35 13.54 -12.98 -32.63
N GLY A 36 12.34 -12.48 -32.88
CA GLY A 36 11.34 -13.22 -33.66
C GLY A 36 10.51 -14.26 -32.90
N GLY A 37 9.44 -13.80 -32.27
CA GLY A 37 8.35 -14.66 -31.82
C GLY A 37 7.07 -13.85 -31.83
N GLY A 38 6.24 -14.07 -32.84
CA GLY A 38 4.95 -13.41 -32.98
C GLY A 38 3.94 -13.84 -31.91
N ALA A 39 2.83 -13.12 -31.96
CA ALA A 39 1.53 -13.39 -31.35
C ALA A 39 1.35 -13.05 -29.86
N SER A 40 0.38 -12.15 -29.69
CA SER A 40 -0.41 -11.91 -28.49
C SER A 40 0.30 -11.22 -27.34
N SER A 41 0.47 -9.91 -27.48
CA SER A 41 0.27 -9.01 -26.34
C SER A 41 -1.20 -9.10 -25.89
N SER A 42 -1.59 -10.22 -25.29
CA SER A 42 -2.57 -10.13 -24.23
C SER A 42 -1.89 -9.30 -23.16
N ALA A 43 -2.26 -8.02 -23.08
CA ALA A 43 -2.08 -7.26 -21.87
C ALA A 43 -2.73 -8.09 -20.76
N ALA A 44 -1.93 -8.92 -20.08
CA ALA A 44 -2.40 -9.61 -18.90
C ALA A 44 -2.73 -8.51 -17.91
N ALA A 45 -4.02 -8.25 -17.74
CA ALA A 45 -4.49 -7.28 -16.77
C ALA A 45 -3.88 -7.67 -15.41
N PRO A 46 -3.07 -6.82 -14.76
CA PRO A 46 -2.67 -7.07 -13.38
C PRO A 46 -3.89 -6.74 -12.51
N SER A 47 -4.84 -7.68 -12.45
CA SER A 47 -6.13 -7.45 -11.80
C SER A 47 -6.52 -8.54 -10.79
N SER A 48 -5.94 -9.73 -10.84
CA SER A 48 -6.33 -10.82 -9.93
C SER A 48 -5.28 -11.16 -8.86
N ALA A 49 -4.00 -10.89 -9.11
CA ALA A 49 -2.95 -11.26 -8.17
C ALA A 49 -2.92 -10.37 -6.91
N SER A 50 -3.33 -9.11 -7.03
CA SER A 50 -3.19 -8.12 -5.96
C SER A 50 -4.41 -8.07 -5.02
N ALA A 51 -5.63 -8.21 -5.57
CA ALA A 51 -6.85 -8.43 -4.76
C ALA A 51 -6.74 -9.73 -3.93
N ASN A 52 -6.09 -10.76 -4.49
CA ASN A 52 -5.79 -12.01 -3.78
C ASN A 52 -4.83 -11.81 -2.58
N ARG A 53 -3.97 -10.78 -2.58
CA ARG A 53 -3.06 -10.52 -1.46
C ARG A 53 -3.77 -9.90 -0.26
N LEU A 54 -4.72 -8.99 -0.52
CA LEU A 54 -5.51 -8.39 0.55
C LEU A 54 -6.49 -9.39 1.15
N ASN A 55 -7.06 -10.30 0.36
CA ASN A 55 -8.05 -11.28 0.82
C ASN A 55 -7.42 -12.50 1.52
N THR A 56 -6.54 -12.26 2.50
CA THR A 56 -5.91 -13.31 3.31
C THR A 56 -6.27 -13.15 4.80
N PRO A 57 -6.29 -14.24 5.58
CA PRO A 57 -6.53 -14.16 7.02
C PRO A 57 -5.55 -13.22 7.73
N GLU A 58 -4.27 -13.29 7.35
CA GLU A 58 -3.22 -12.45 7.92
C GLU A 58 -3.44 -10.95 7.66
N ALA A 59 -3.86 -10.59 6.45
CA ALA A 59 -4.19 -9.21 6.12
C ALA A 59 -5.37 -8.71 6.97
N GLY A 60 -6.40 -9.54 7.16
CA GLY A 60 -7.52 -9.20 8.04
C GLY A 60 -7.12 -9.00 9.50
N ARG A 61 -6.22 -9.84 10.04
CA ARG A 61 -5.72 -9.69 11.43
C ARG A 61 -5.03 -8.35 11.61
N LYS A 62 -4.13 -8.00 10.67
CA LYS A 62 -3.43 -6.72 10.67
C LYS A 62 -4.38 -5.52 10.57
N LEU A 63 -5.45 -5.63 9.78
CA LEU A 63 -6.47 -4.59 9.70
C LEU A 63 -7.24 -4.45 11.01
N CYS A 64 -7.66 -5.57 11.61
CA CYS A 64 -8.33 -5.60 12.91
C CYS A 64 -7.47 -4.96 14.01
N ASP A 65 -6.17 -5.25 14.03
CA ASP A 65 -5.24 -4.68 15.00
C ASP A 65 -5.06 -3.17 14.80
N ALA A 66 -4.91 -2.74 13.55
CA ALA A 66 -4.84 -1.32 13.21
C ALA A 66 -6.11 -0.56 13.63
N LEU A 67 -7.30 -1.13 13.41
CA LEU A 67 -8.57 -0.54 13.86
C LEU A 67 -8.64 -0.46 15.38
N ARG A 68 -8.29 -1.55 16.08
CA ARG A 68 -8.33 -1.62 17.54
C ARG A 68 -7.44 -0.56 18.20
N SER A 69 -6.26 -0.30 17.62
CA SER A 69 -5.34 0.72 18.11
C SER A 69 -5.88 2.16 18.06
N ARG A 70 -6.93 2.41 17.25
CA ARG A 70 -7.48 3.76 17.04
C ARG A 70 -8.70 4.07 17.88
N ARG A 71 -9.31 3.08 18.55
CA ARG A 71 -10.58 3.23 19.27
C ARG A 71 -10.59 4.42 20.23
N SER A 72 -9.62 4.51 21.15
CA SER A 72 -9.55 5.61 22.13
C SER A 72 -9.35 6.99 21.49
N GLN A 73 -8.62 7.05 20.37
CA GLN A 73 -8.40 8.30 19.63
C GLN A 73 -9.66 8.75 18.87
N TRP A 74 -10.47 7.81 18.38
CA TRP A 74 -11.68 8.12 17.64
C TRP A 74 -12.87 8.50 18.52
N GLU A 75 -12.92 8.01 19.75
CA GLU A 75 -13.97 8.37 20.73
C GLU A 75 -13.93 9.86 21.11
N THR A 76 -12.74 10.48 21.10
CA THR A 76 -12.55 11.89 21.49
C THR A 76 -12.56 12.86 20.30
N GLN A 77 -12.60 12.34 19.07
CA GLN A 77 -12.48 13.13 17.86
C GLN A 77 -13.79 13.20 17.08
N SER A 78 -13.89 14.21 16.20
CA SER A 78 -15.04 14.33 15.31
C SER A 78 -15.01 13.23 14.24
N GLN A 79 -16.19 12.81 13.78
CA GLN A 79 -16.32 11.80 12.71
C GLN A 79 -15.53 12.19 11.45
N THR A 80 -15.47 13.48 11.10
CA THR A 80 -14.65 13.97 9.98
C THR A 80 -13.17 13.65 10.16
N ARG A 81 -12.61 13.84 11.37
CA ARG A 81 -11.21 13.47 11.65
C ARG A 81 -11.02 11.97 11.64
N ASN A 82 -11.96 11.21 12.20
CA ASN A 82 -11.91 9.75 12.22
C ASN A 82 -11.89 9.17 10.79
N ARG A 83 -12.68 9.74 9.86
CA ARG A 83 -12.67 9.34 8.45
C ARG A 83 -11.34 9.62 7.76
N ILE A 84 -10.74 10.79 7.99
CA ILE A 84 -9.42 11.12 7.42
C ILE A 84 -8.38 10.12 7.93
N ASP A 85 -8.36 9.88 9.24
CA ASP A 85 -7.43 8.98 9.89
C ASP A 85 -7.61 7.52 9.42
N PHE A 86 -8.86 7.07 9.26
CA PHE A 86 -9.19 5.77 8.69
C PHE A 86 -8.68 5.62 7.26
N ASN A 87 -8.84 6.64 6.41
CA ASN A 87 -8.34 6.59 5.03
C ASN A 87 -6.82 6.43 4.99
N LEU A 88 -6.09 7.20 5.80
CA LEU A 88 -4.64 7.08 5.88
C LEU A 88 -4.21 5.69 6.38
N MET A 89 -4.89 5.19 7.42
CA MET A 89 -4.67 3.85 7.96
C MET A 89 -4.90 2.77 6.92
N ALA A 90 -6.01 2.83 6.20
CA ALA A 90 -6.41 1.80 5.26
C ALA A 90 -5.47 1.74 4.06
N GLN A 91 -5.02 2.90 3.57
CA GLN A 91 -3.97 2.98 2.55
C GLN A 91 -2.65 2.40 3.07
N ARG A 92 -2.22 2.77 4.29
CA ARG A 92 -1.02 2.23 4.92
C ARG A 92 -1.08 0.70 5.07
N TRP A 93 -2.18 0.17 5.58
CA TRP A 93 -2.43 -1.27 5.70
C TRP A 93 -2.33 -1.96 4.34
N ALA A 94 -2.99 -1.41 3.32
CA ALA A 94 -2.97 -1.99 2.00
C ALA A 94 -1.56 -1.97 1.39
N ALA A 95 -0.80 -0.87 1.58
CA ALA A 95 0.61 -0.78 1.20
C ALA A 95 1.50 -1.81 1.92
N ASP A 96 1.30 -2.01 3.22
CA ASP A 96 2.09 -2.96 4.03
C ASP A 96 1.84 -4.42 3.60
N ILE A 97 0.65 -4.75 3.08
CA ILE A 97 0.33 -6.09 2.52
C ILE A 97 0.71 -6.20 1.04
N GLY A 98 0.52 -5.13 0.27
CA GLY A 98 0.70 -5.12 -1.18
C GLY A 98 2.15 -4.98 -1.66
N GLY A 99 3.06 -4.51 -0.79
CA GLY A 99 4.45 -4.19 -1.12
C GLY A 99 4.63 -2.81 -1.75
N LEU A 100 5.89 -2.34 -1.82
CA LEU A 100 6.28 -1.04 -2.40
C LEU A 100 5.77 -0.95 -3.86
N GLY A 101 4.69 -0.21 -4.09
CA GLY A 101 4.20 0.16 -5.42
C GLY A 101 2.79 -0.30 -5.80
N SER A 102 2.13 -1.20 -5.05
CA SER A 102 0.82 -1.76 -5.46
C SER A 102 -0.32 -1.63 -4.45
N GLY A 103 -0.01 -1.62 -3.14
CA GLY A 103 -1.04 -1.83 -2.12
C GLY A 103 -2.15 -0.79 -2.04
N ASN A 104 -1.83 0.51 -2.24
CA ASN A 104 -2.85 1.57 -2.24
C ASN A 104 -3.89 1.42 -3.38
N VAL A 105 -3.48 0.82 -4.49
CA VAL A 105 -4.34 0.59 -5.66
C VAL A 105 -5.34 -0.53 -5.37
N ASP A 106 -4.98 -1.49 -4.52
CA ASP A 106 -5.76 -2.71 -4.31
C ASP A 106 -7.01 -2.47 -3.45
N ILE A 107 -6.88 -1.72 -2.35
CA ILE A 107 -8.05 -1.38 -1.50
C ILE A 107 -9.01 -0.40 -2.19
N VAL A 108 -8.50 0.43 -3.09
CA VAL A 108 -9.32 1.32 -3.92
C VAL A 108 -10.13 0.53 -4.94
N ARG A 109 -9.56 -0.54 -5.50
CA ARG A 109 -10.20 -1.41 -6.50
C ARG A 109 -11.24 -2.35 -5.90
N ASP A 110 -10.96 -2.94 -4.73
CA ASP A 110 -11.92 -3.76 -4.00
C ASP A 110 -12.03 -3.28 -2.55
N ARG A 111 -12.92 -2.32 -2.34
CA ARG A 111 -13.18 -1.73 -1.02
C ARG A 111 -13.91 -2.70 -0.09
N SER A 112 -14.62 -3.68 -0.65
CA SER A 112 -15.42 -4.64 0.11
C SER A 112 -14.55 -5.63 0.90
N VAL A 113 -13.27 -5.76 0.54
CA VAL A 113 -12.31 -6.62 1.22
C VAL A 113 -12.14 -6.23 2.70
N ALA A 114 -12.19 -4.93 3.02
CA ALA A 114 -12.06 -4.44 4.38
C ALA A 114 -13.23 -4.90 5.26
N ASP A 115 -14.46 -4.77 4.76
CA ASP A 115 -15.66 -5.23 5.45
C ASP A 115 -15.72 -6.75 5.57
N THR A 116 -15.39 -7.47 4.49
CA THR A 116 -15.42 -8.94 4.47
C THR A 116 -14.45 -9.53 5.49
N LEU A 117 -13.21 -9.08 5.50
CA LEU A 117 -12.18 -9.58 6.42
C LEU A 117 -12.49 -9.24 7.87
N THR A 118 -12.91 -8.00 8.14
CA THR A 118 -13.18 -7.56 9.51
C THR A 118 -14.47 -8.15 10.06
N ALA A 119 -15.50 -8.37 9.23
CA ALA A 119 -16.71 -9.09 9.65
C ALA A 119 -16.40 -10.54 10.01
N ALA A 120 -15.52 -11.20 9.26
CA ALA A 120 -15.12 -12.58 9.53
C ALA A 120 -14.22 -12.74 10.76
N GLN A 121 -13.36 -11.75 11.04
CA GLN A 121 -12.28 -11.90 12.03
C GLN A 121 -12.46 -11.09 13.31
N CYS A 122 -13.08 -9.90 13.23
CA CYS A 122 -13.22 -8.97 14.34
C CYS A 122 -14.52 -8.15 14.25
N PRO A 123 -15.70 -8.79 14.26
CA PRO A 123 -16.98 -8.12 14.02
C PRO A 123 -17.26 -6.97 15.00
N ASP A 124 -16.88 -7.11 16.28
CA ASP A 124 -17.05 -6.05 17.27
C ASP A 124 -16.18 -4.82 16.97
N VAL A 125 -14.92 -5.05 16.57
CA VAL A 125 -13.99 -3.97 16.18
C VAL A 125 -14.49 -3.27 14.92
N ARG A 126 -15.05 -4.03 13.97
CA ARG A 126 -15.70 -3.47 12.78
C ARG A 126 -16.89 -2.60 13.16
N SER A 127 -17.77 -3.08 14.04
CA SER A 127 -18.95 -2.35 14.49
C SER A 127 -18.59 -1.02 15.12
N ASP A 128 -17.61 -1.02 16.03
CA ASP A 128 -17.15 0.20 16.69
C ASP A 128 -16.52 1.17 15.69
N ALA A 129 -15.71 0.67 14.76
CA ALA A 129 -15.12 1.49 13.72
C ALA A 129 -16.20 2.15 12.85
N VAL A 130 -17.18 1.40 12.36
CA VAL A 130 -18.29 1.92 11.55
C VAL A 130 -19.09 2.98 12.32
N HIS A 131 -19.34 2.74 13.62
CA HIS A 131 -19.98 3.73 14.50
C HIS A 131 -19.16 5.01 14.65
N SER A 132 -17.87 4.90 14.98
CA SER A 132 -16.96 6.05 15.14
C SER A 132 -16.75 6.84 13.84
N LEU A 133 -16.86 6.18 12.70
CA LEU A 133 -16.78 6.80 11.37
C LEU A 133 -18.13 7.38 10.91
N GLY A 134 -19.23 7.01 11.55
CA GLY A 134 -20.58 7.43 11.15
C GLY A 134 -20.94 7.00 9.73
N THR A 135 -20.53 5.79 9.32
CA THR A 135 -20.84 5.21 7.99
C THR A 135 -21.66 3.94 8.16
N SER A 136 -22.13 3.36 7.06
CA SER A 136 -22.85 2.06 7.08
C SER A 136 -21.92 0.85 7.06
N ASP A 137 -20.73 1.04 6.47
CA ASP A 137 -19.68 0.03 6.31
C ASP A 137 -18.32 0.74 6.18
N LEU A 138 -17.23 -0.03 6.26
CA LEU A 138 -15.87 0.50 6.15
C LEU A 138 -15.56 0.96 4.72
N ALA A 139 -16.05 0.24 3.71
CA ALA A 139 -15.86 0.56 2.29
C ALA A 139 -16.37 1.96 1.92
N SER A 140 -17.49 2.38 2.50
CA SER A 140 -18.13 3.68 2.31
C SER A 140 -17.31 4.84 2.89
N ALA A 141 -16.45 4.56 3.86
CA ALA A 141 -15.54 5.55 4.43
C ALA A 141 -14.28 5.78 3.59
N LEU A 142 -13.96 4.91 2.61
CA LEU A 142 -12.75 5.01 1.78
C LEU A 142 -12.88 6.06 0.66
N VAL A 143 -11.82 6.83 0.41
CA VAL A 143 -11.74 7.86 -0.64
C VAL A 143 -10.82 7.46 -1.80
N GLY A 144 -10.96 8.13 -2.95
CA GLY A 144 -10.15 7.92 -4.16
C GLY A 144 -10.70 6.81 -5.05
N ARG A 145 -11.51 7.17 -6.06
CA ARG A 145 -12.06 6.24 -7.05
C ARG A 145 -11.29 6.37 -8.35
#